data_AF-A0A9C9X3H8-F1
#
_entry.id   AF-A0A9C9X3H8-F1
#
_cell.length_a   1.000
_cell.length_b   1.000
_cell.length_c   1.000
_cell.angle_alpha   90.00
_cell.angle_beta   90.00
_cell.angle_gamma   90.00
#
_symmetry.space_group_name_H-M   'P 1'
#
loop_
_entity.id
_entity.type
_entity.pdbx_description
1 polymer ?
#
loop_
_entity_poly.entity_id
_entity_poly.type
_entity_poly.pdbx_seq_one_letter_code
_entity_poly.pdbx_strand_id
1 'polypeptide(L)'
;MLRYKKHDLLEIVIEAIKDSGWNLLFVSRFEKHPFLVRIFKEEKSYLLRIYIWNLTHGGGTKRPADEYRIQITGIDHFERNKGEKTLILGWWDDAQVFAGFDYTKHSGKLGFSPSIQIRENALRKAHIHGIASHNKGNGEIAVAFRPDFFVNYVEELEEIHKFADSDVDYEILEKLFEEPEQVNDETIKKVSKFRRSQILKIKKQIRDSSFKSRVLNAYGHR
;
A
#
# COMPACT_ATOMS: atom_id res chain seq x y z
N MET A 1 9.99 -18.80 -3.47
CA MET A 1 8.89 -17.85 -3.66
C MET A 1 7.65 -18.60 -4.17
N LEU A 2 6.63 -18.73 -3.32
CA LEU A 2 5.34 -19.27 -3.74
C LEU A 2 4.65 -18.27 -4.66
N ARG A 3 4.07 -18.74 -5.77
CA ARG A 3 3.29 -17.89 -6.68
C ARG A 3 1.81 -18.10 -6.36
N TYR A 4 1.21 -17.15 -5.68
CA TYR A 4 -0.19 -17.19 -5.28
C TYR A 4 -1.10 -17.08 -6.50
N LYS A 5 -2.20 -17.84 -6.49
CA LYS A 5 -3.28 -17.64 -7.45
C LYS A 5 -4.08 -16.40 -7.04
N LYS A 6 -4.97 -15.96 -7.93
CA LYS A 6 -5.75 -14.73 -7.71
C LYS A 6 -6.67 -14.83 -6.50
N HIS A 7 -7.25 -16.00 -6.22
CA HIS A 7 -8.07 -16.21 -5.02
C HIS A 7 -7.25 -16.13 -3.75
N ASP A 8 -6.07 -16.75 -3.71
CA ASP A 8 -5.21 -16.69 -2.52
C ASP A 8 -4.78 -15.23 -2.23
N LEU A 9 -4.46 -14.46 -3.27
CA LEU A 9 -4.15 -13.02 -3.12
C LEU A 9 -5.35 -12.21 -2.58
N LEU A 10 -6.57 -12.59 -2.97
CA LEU A 10 -7.79 -11.95 -2.47
C LEU A 10 -8.05 -12.35 -1.01
N GLU A 11 -7.77 -13.60 -0.62
CA GLU A 11 -7.88 -14.05 0.77
C GLU A 11 -6.97 -13.24 1.70
N ILE A 12 -5.72 -12.99 1.31
CA ILE A 12 -4.80 -12.13 2.08
C ILE A 12 -5.38 -10.71 2.26
N VAL A 13 -6.01 -10.16 1.22
CA VAL A 13 -6.69 -8.85 1.31
C VAL A 13 -7.89 -8.91 2.25
N ILE A 14 -8.69 -9.97 2.18
CA ILE A 14 -9.87 -10.17 3.04
C ILE A 14 -9.46 -10.26 4.51
N GLU A 15 -8.42 -11.04 4.80
CA GLU A 15 -7.86 -11.19 6.14
C GLU A 15 -7.34 -9.84 6.65
N ALA A 16 -6.56 -9.10 5.86
CA ALA A 16 -6.08 -7.77 6.22
C ALA A 16 -7.21 -6.78 6.59
N ILE A 17 -8.32 -6.82 5.86
CA ILE A 17 -9.51 -6.00 6.12
C ILE A 17 -10.20 -6.44 7.42
N LYS A 18 -10.45 -7.74 7.58
CA LYS A 18 -11.12 -8.31 8.76
C LYS A 18 -10.30 -8.10 10.03
N ASP A 19 -9.00 -8.34 9.95
CA ASP A 19 -8.08 -8.15 11.05
C ASP A 19 -8.05 -6.68 11.45
N SER A 20 -8.21 -5.74 10.52
CA SER A 20 -8.38 -4.31 10.81
C SER A 20 -9.71 -3.95 11.51
N GLY A 21 -10.59 -4.93 11.73
CA GLY A 21 -11.91 -4.77 12.34
C GLY A 21 -12.94 -4.14 11.39
N TRP A 22 -12.74 -4.29 10.08
CA TRP A 22 -13.66 -3.84 9.04
C TRP A 22 -14.44 -5.02 8.48
N ASN A 23 -15.67 -4.75 8.06
CA ASN A 23 -16.49 -5.72 7.33
C ASN A 23 -16.28 -5.54 5.82
N LEU A 24 -16.53 -6.60 5.06
CA LEU A 24 -16.50 -6.55 3.60
C LEU A 24 -17.75 -7.18 2.96
N LEU A 25 -18.11 -6.68 1.77
CA LEU A 25 -19.12 -7.25 0.87
C LEU A 25 -18.53 -7.34 -0.53
N PHE A 26 -18.69 -8.50 -1.18
CA PHE A 26 -18.34 -8.64 -2.59
C PHE A 26 -19.42 -8.00 -3.47
N VAL A 27 -18.98 -7.15 -4.39
CA VAL A 27 -19.86 -6.53 -5.40
C VAL A 27 -19.70 -7.24 -6.75
N SER A 28 -18.50 -7.73 -7.06
CA SER A 28 -18.24 -8.60 -8.20
C SER A 28 -18.24 -10.08 -7.81
N ARG A 29 -18.25 -10.97 -8.83
CA ARG A 29 -17.96 -12.39 -8.64
C ARG A 29 -16.53 -12.57 -8.10
N PHE A 30 -16.35 -13.52 -7.20
CA PHE A 30 -15.09 -13.79 -6.51
C PHE A 30 -13.97 -14.24 -7.46
N GLU A 31 -14.30 -14.88 -8.58
CA GLU A 31 -13.30 -15.43 -9.51
C GLU A 31 -12.82 -14.42 -10.56
N LYS A 32 -13.42 -13.23 -10.65
CA LYS A 32 -13.11 -12.24 -11.69
C LYS A 32 -12.20 -11.15 -11.14
N HIS A 33 -10.99 -11.07 -11.70
CA HIS A 33 -10.02 -9.99 -11.47
C HIS A 33 -10.24 -8.86 -12.50
N PRO A 34 -10.24 -7.56 -12.13
CA PRO A 34 -10.09 -7.00 -10.78
C PRO A 34 -11.27 -7.29 -9.85
N PHE A 35 -10.99 -7.32 -8.55
CA PHE A 35 -12.03 -7.56 -7.54
C PHE A 35 -12.72 -6.26 -7.16
N LEU A 36 -14.05 -6.28 -7.05
CA LEU A 36 -14.84 -5.16 -6.57
C LEU A 36 -15.44 -5.52 -5.21
N VAL A 37 -14.98 -4.83 -4.17
CA VAL A 37 -15.41 -5.07 -2.79
C VAL A 37 -15.80 -3.76 -2.12
N ARG A 38 -16.84 -3.80 -1.29
CA ARG A 38 -17.17 -2.71 -0.39
C ARG A 38 -16.67 -3.06 0.99
N ILE A 39 -15.84 -2.20 1.58
CA ILE A 39 -15.47 -2.30 2.99
C ILE A 39 -16.22 -1.25 3.80
N PHE A 40 -16.54 -1.57 5.05
CA PHE A 40 -17.22 -0.63 5.94
C PHE A 40 -16.95 -0.94 7.42
N LYS A 41 -17.01 0.13 8.24
CA LYS A 41 -16.94 0.08 9.69
C LYS A 41 -17.67 1.30 10.24
N GLU A 42 -18.69 1.08 11.06
CA GLU A 42 -19.57 2.14 11.58
C GLU A 42 -20.08 3.00 10.41
N GLU A 43 -19.90 4.32 10.46
CA GLU A 43 -20.34 5.27 9.44
C GLU A 43 -19.41 5.36 8.21
N LYS A 44 -18.26 4.69 8.23
CA LYS A 44 -17.30 4.74 7.11
C LYS A 44 -17.52 3.60 6.13
N SER A 45 -17.53 3.91 4.83
CA SER A 45 -17.57 2.91 3.76
C SER A 45 -16.70 3.33 2.58
N TYR A 46 -16.01 2.36 1.98
CA TYR A 46 -15.23 2.53 0.75
C TYR A 46 -15.58 1.43 -0.25
N LEU A 47 -15.79 1.83 -1.51
CA LEU A 47 -15.89 0.88 -2.63
C LEU A 47 -14.52 0.77 -3.27
N LEU A 48 -13.95 -0.44 -3.27
CA LEU A 48 -12.58 -0.72 -3.67
C LEU A 48 -12.56 -1.57 -4.94
N ARG A 49 -11.84 -1.09 -5.95
CA ARG A 49 -11.47 -1.87 -7.13
C ARG A 49 -10.02 -2.30 -6.99
N ILE A 50 -9.82 -3.60 -6.81
CA ILE A 50 -8.54 -4.15 -6.38
C ILE A 50 -7.87 -4.90 -7.53
N TYR A 51 -6.79 -4.32 -8.02
CA TYR A 51 -5.84 -4.95 -8.90
C TYR A 51 -4.67 -5.48 -8.07
N ILE A 52 -4.44 -6.80 -8.04
CA ILE A 52 -3.34 -7.38 -7.24
C ILE A 52 -2.60 -8.47 -8.02
N TRP A 53 -1.27 -8.49 -7.91
CA TRP A 53 -0.39 -9.53 -8.46
C TRP A 53 0.69 -9.91 -7.45
N ASN A 54 1.39 -11.01 -7.71
CA ASN A 54 2.60 -11.35 -6.96
C ASN A 54 3.73 -10.38 -7.35
N LEU A 55 4.48 -9.91 -6.35
CA LEU A 55 5.78 -9.27 -6.57
C LEU A 55 6.81 -10.36 -6.83
N THR A 56 7.51 -10.23 -7.94
CA THR A 56 8.59 -11.12 -8.33
C THR A 56 9.88 -10.36 -8.42
N HIS A 57 10.99 -11.00 -8.06
CA HIS A 57 12.30 -10.43 -8.22
C HIS A 57 12.57 -10.12 -9.70
N GLY A 58 13.13 -8.94 -9.98
CA GLY A 58 13.47 -8.49 -11.33
C GLY A 58 14.69 -9.21 -11.89
N GLY A 59 14.60 -10.51 -12.14
CA GLY A 59 15.75 -11.35 -12.51
C GLY A 59 16.57 -10.85 -13.70
N GLY A 60 17.88 -11.13 -13.64
CA GLY A 60 18.88 -10.94 -14.70
C GLY A 60 20.15 -10.22 -14.22
N THR A 61 21.34 -10.66 -14.67
CA THR A 61 22.65 -10.09 -14.32
C THR A 61 22.85 -8.61 -14.70
N LYS A 62 21.95 -8.04 -15.52
CA LYS A 62 21.96 -6.62 -15.93
C LYS A 62 21.01 -5.73 -15.12
N ARG A 63 20.29 -6.27 -14.15
CA ARG A 63 19.26 -5.54 -13.38
C ARG A 63 19.71 -5.35 -11.93
N PRO A 64 19.26 -4.27 -11.25
CA PRO A 64 19.58 -4.07 -9.85
C PRO A 64 19.11 -5.28 -9.03
N ALA A 65 20.00 -5.81 -8.20
CA ALA A 65 19.75 -6.99 -7.37
C ALA A 65 18.74 -6.73 -6.23
N ASP A 66 18.18 -5.53 -6.16
CA ASP A 66 17.30 -5.02 -5.12
C ASP A 66 15.95 -4.52 -5.69
N GLU A 67 15.54 -4.98 -6.88
CA GLU A 67 14.29 -4.57 -7.52
C GLU A 67 13.26 -5.71 -7.61
N TYR A 68 12.04 -5.43 -7.15
CA TYR A 68 10.86 -6.28 -7.32
C TYR A 68 9.84 -5.60 -8.24
N ARG A 69 9.02 -6.41 -8.90
CA ARG A 69 8.00 -5.92 -9.83
C ARG A 69 6.72 -6.75 -9.80
N ILE A 70 5.59 -6.08 -10.04
CA ILE A 70 4.38 -6.74 -10.52
C ILE A 70 4.40 -6.78 -12.05
N GLN A 71 4.00 -7.92 -12.62
CA GLN A 71 3.77 -8.06 -14.06
C GLN A 71 2.26 -7.96 -14.31
N ILE A 72 1.83 -6.87 -14.94
CA ILE A 72 0.40 -6.66 -15.20
C ILE A 72 -0.01 -7.56 -16.37
N THR A 73 -1.08 -8.31 -16.14
CA THR A 73 -1.60 -9.37 -17.03
C THR A 73 -3.12 -9.40 -16.91
N GLY A 74 -3.79 -9.77 -18.01
CA GLY A 74 -5.26 -9.96 -18.03
C GLY A 74 -6.08 -8.68 -18.19
N ILE A 75 -5.44 -7.52 -18.33
CA ILE A 75 -6.08 -6.22 -18.58
C ILE A 75 -5.22 -5.40 -19.55
N ASP A 76 -5.85 -4.46 -20.27
CA ASP A 76 -5.19 -3.52 -21.18
C ASP A 76 -5.15 -2.08 -20.64
N HIS A 77 -5.95 -1.78 -19.61
CA HIS A 77 -5.93 -0.52 -18.87
C HIS A 77 -6.48 -0.71 -17.45
N PHE A 78 -6.19 0.24 -16.56
CA PHE A 78 -6.80 0.29 -15.23
C PHE A 78 -8.10 1.08 -15.28
N GLU A 79 -9.21 0.45 -14.91
CA GLU A 79 -10.51 1.13 -14.82
C GLU A 79 -10.54 2.16 -13.68
N ARG A 80 -11.14 3.32 -13.96
CA ARG A 80 -11.39 4.41 -13.00
C ARG A 80 -12.87 4.77 -13.03
N ASN A 81 -13.55 4.55 -11.91
CA ASN A 81 -14.97 4.88 -11.76
C ASN A 81 -15.17 5.87 -10.61
N LYS A 82 -16.18 6.74 -10.77
CA LYS A 82 -16.54 7.72 -9.74
C LYS A 82 -17.07 7.00 -8.48
N GLY A 83 -16.59 7.41 -7.32
CA GLY A 83 -16.99 6.81 -6.03
C GLY A 83 -16.26 5.51 -5.68
N GLU A 84 -15.34 5.05 -6.53
CA GLU A 84 -14.45 3.91 -6.27
C GLU A 84 -13.03 4.38 -5.96
N LYS A 85 -12.34 3.65 -5.08
CA LYS A 85 -10.88 3.73 -4.93
C LYS A 85 -10.25 2.59 -5.73
N THR A 86 -9.43 2.94 -6.71
CA THR A 86 -8.66 1.96 -7.50
C THR A 86 -7.33 1.67 -6.81
N LEU A 87 -7.15 0.42 -6.37
CA LEU A 87 -5.91 -0.05 -5.74
C LEU A 87 -5.12 -0.86 -6.77
N ILE A 88 -3.86 -0.50 -6.97
CA ILE A 88 -2.87 -1.32 -7.68
C ILE A 88 -1.90 -1.86 -6.65
N LEU A 89 -1.90 -3.17 -6.45
CA LEU A 89 -1.20 -3.86 -5.39
C LEU A 89 -0.26 -4.94 -5.94
N GLY A 90 0.87 -5.11 -5.26
CA GLY A 90 1.75 -6.25 -5.34
C GLY A 90 1.82 -6.95 -3.99
N TRP A 91 1.87 -8.28 -3.96
CA TRP A 91 2.12 -9.05 -2.73
C TRP A 91 3.52 -9.65 -2.74
N TRP A 92 4.33 -9.37 -1.72
CA TRP A 92 5.63 -10.00 -1.53
C TRP A 92 5.57 -11.02 -0.41
N ASP A 93 5.58 -12.29 -0.80
CA ASP A 93 5.45 -13.45 0.09
C ASP A 93 6.58 -13.53 1.13
N ASP A 94 7.82 -13.27 0.74
CA ASP A 94 8.98 -13.52 1.62
C ASP A 94 8.94 -12.70 2.91
N ALA A 95 8.29 -11.52 2.90
CA ALA A 95 8.13 -10.67 4.08
C ALA A 95 6.66 -10.38 4.42
N GLN A 96 5.71 -11.03 3.73
CA GLN A 96 4.27 -10.89 3.93
C GLN A 96 3.80 -9.41 3.91
N VAL A 97 4.21 -8.66 2.87
CA VAL A 97 3.84 -7.24 2.72
C VAL A 97 3.21 -6.96 1.36
N PHE A 98 2.33 -5.97 1.34
CA PHE A 98 1.83 -5.35 0.13
C PHE A 98 2.79 -4.27 -0.38
N ALA A 99 2.76 -4.00 -1.69
CA ALA A 99 3.22 -2.77 -2.30
C ALA A 99 2.05 -2.13 -3.05
N GLY A 100 1.71 -0.90 -2.69
CA GLY A 100 0.72 -0.07 -3.34
C GLY A 100 1.36 0.93 -4.31
N PHE A 101 0.71 1.13 -5.45
CA PHE A 101 1.14 2.05 -6.50
C PHE A 101 0.06 3.09 -6.80
N ASP A 102 0.49 4.29 -7.20
CA ASP A 102 -0.41 5.40 -7.53
C ASP A 102 -1.11 5.16 -8.87
N TYR A 103 -2.40 4.81 -8.84
CA TYR A 103 -3.16 4.57 -10.07
C TYR A 103 -3.20 5.81 -10.99
N THR A 104 -3.07 7.03 -10.46
CA THR A 104 -3.15 8.25 -11.28
C THR A 104 -1.99 8.34 -12.27
N LYS A 105 -0.84 7.74 -11.93
CA LYS A 105 0.35 7.62 -12.78
C LYS A 105 0.25 6.47 -13.80
N HIS A 106 -0.75 5.60 -13.67
CA HIS A 106 -0.94 4.40 -14.51
C HIS A 106 -2.28 4.41 -15.26
N SER A 107 -2.87 5.58 -15.52
CA SER A 107 -4.22 5.71 -16.10
C SER A 107 -4.32 5.52 -17.63
N GLY A 108 -3.18 5.38 -18.32
CA GLY A 108 -3.12 5.18 -19.77
C GLY A 108 -3.30 3.73 -20.22
N LYS A 109 -3.31 3.53 -21.55
CA LYS A 109 -3.26 2.18 -22.14
C LYS A 109 -1.93 1.52 -21.77
N LEU A 110 -2.02 0.27 -21.33
CA LEU A 110 -0.84 -0.51 -20.99
C LEU A 110 -0.14 -1.02 -22.26
N GLY A 111 1.19 -1.09 -22.20
CA GLY A 111 2.01 -1.65 -23.27
C GLY A 111 1.84 -3.17 -23.42
N PHE A 112 2.72 -3.80 -24.21
CA PHE A 112 2.66 -5.25 -24.46
C PHE A 112 3.06 -6.09 -23.23
N SER A 113 3.87 -5.54 -22.32
CA SER A 113 4.36 -6.23 -21.11
C SER A 113 4.59 -5.25 -19.94
N PRO A 114 3.53 -4.54 -19.50
CA PRO A 114 3.61 -3.56 -18.43
C PRO A 114 4.09 -4.18 -17.11
N SER A 115 5.06 -3.52 -16.47
CA SER A 115 5.50 -3.88 -15.12
C SER A 115 5.70 -2.63 -14.27
N ILE A 116 5.42 -2.74 -12.97
CA ILE A 116 5.56 -1.64 -12.01
C ILE A 116 6.50 -2.11 -10.90
N GLN A 117 7.53 -1.31 -10.61
CA GLN A 117 8.67 -1.66 -9.78
C GLN A 117 8.62 -1.02 -8.39
N ILE A 118 9.21 -1.70 -7.41
CA ILE A 118 9.51 -1.22 -6.06
C ILE A 118 10.86 -1.80 -5.61
N ARG A 119 11.61 -1.05 -4.80
CA ARG A 119 12.88 -1.52 -4.23
C ARG A 119 12.65 -2.48 -3.07
N GLU A 120 13.49 -3.49 -2.99
CA GLU A 120 13.51 -4.47 -1.90
C GLU A 120 13.68 -3.81 -0.54
N ASN A 121 14.52 -2.78 -0.45
CA ASN A 121 14.73 -2.03 0.79
C ASN A 121 13.42 -1.49 1.37
N ALA A 122 12.52 -0.95 0.53
CA ALA A 122 11.23 -0.46 1.01
C ALA A 122 10.32 -1.59 1.50
N LEU A 123 10.33 -2.74 0.81
CA LEU A 123 9.57 -3.92 1.26
C LEU A 123 10.07 -4.44 2.61
N ARG A 124 11.39 -4.49 2.81
CA ARG A 124 12.03 -4.90 4.08
C ARG A 124 11.76 -3.88 5.19
N LYS A 125 11.88 -2.59 4.91
CA LYS A 125 11.52 -1.53 5.86
C LYS A 125 10.05 -1.63 6.26
N ALA A 126 9.14 -1.87 5.32
CA ALA A 126 7.72 -2.07 5.65
C ALA A 126 7.47 -3.30 6.52
N HIS A 127 8.20 -4.39 6.31
CA HIS A 127 8.11 -5.55 7.20
C HIS A 127 8.46 -5.18 8.66
N ILE A 128 9.56 -4.43 8.84
CA ILE A 128 10.07 -4.00 10.16
C ILE A 128 9.16 -2.93 10.78
N HIS A 129 8.95 -1.81 10.08
CA HIS A 129 8.26 -0.61 10.59
C HIS A 129 6.75 -0.63 10.39
N GLY A 130 6.23 -1.55 9.57
CA GLY A 130 4.81 -1.71 9.22
C GLY A 130 4.42 -1.02 7.92
N ILE A 131 5.11 0.05 7.58
CA ILE A 131 4.92 0.81 6.34
C ILE A 131 6.25 1.45 5.93
N ALA A 132 6.46 1.63 4.63
CA ALA A 132 7.60 2.34 4.08
C ALA A 132 7.26 2.88 2.69
N SER A 133 7.94 3.94 2.27
CA SER A 133 7.82 4.51 0.93
C SER A 133 9.07 4.21 0.09
N HIS A 134 8.91 4.32 -1.22
CA HIS A 134 9.99 4.28 -2.21
C HIS A 134 9.72 5.34 -3.26
N ASN A 135 10.52 6.41 -3.27
CA ASN A 135 10.52 7.39 -4.35
C ASN A 135 11.12 6.77 -5.62
N LYS A 136 10.33 6.76 -6.71
CA LYS A 136 10.73 6.18 -7.99
C LYS A 136 11.52 7.16 -8.88
N GLY A 137 11.70 8.41 -8.43
CA GLY A 137 12.47 9.46 -9.11
C GLY A 137 11.75 10.16 -10.27
N ASN A 138 10.49 9.79 -10.53
CA ASN A 138 9.65 10.33 -11.60
C ASN A 138 8.39 11.04 -11.07
N GLY A 139 8.44 11.50 -9.81
CA GLY A 139 7.27 12.07 -9.12
C GLY A 139 6.18 11.03 -8.82
N GLU A 140 6.55 9.76 -8.71
CA GLU A 140 5.72 8.66 -8.20
C GLU A 140 6.40 8.07 -6.97
N ILE A 141 5.61 7.76 -5.95
CA ILE A 141 6.07 6.93 -4.84
C ILE A 141 5.34 5.58 -4.89
N ALA A 142 6.06 4.51 -4.56
CA ALA A 142 5.44 3.25 -4.19
C ALA A 142 5.41 3.14 -2.66
N VAL A 143 4.42 2.46 -2.11
CA VAL A 143 4.24 2.34 -0.65
C VAL A 143 4.16 0.87 -0.30
N ALA A 144 5.14 0.37 0.46
CA ALA A 144 5.10 -0.97 1.00
C ALA A 144 4.45 -0.95 2.39
N PHE A 145 3.60 -1.93 2.71
CA PHE A 145 2.91 -1.98 4.00
C PHE A 145 2.50 -3.40 4.39
N ARG A 146 2.49 -3.69 5.69
CA ARG A 146 1.98 -4.95 6.24
C ARG A 146 0.45 -5.02 6.18
N PRO A 147 -0.15 -6.23 6.26
CA PRO A 147 -1.60 -6.40 6.30
C PRO A 147 -2.34 -5.56 7.35
N ASP A 148 -1.77 -5.35 8.54
CA ASP A 148 -2.35 -4.52 9.61
C ASP A 148 -2.46 -3.03 9.27
N PHE A 149 -1.85 -2.60 8.17
CA PHE A 149 -1.91 -1.23 7.63
C PHE A 149 -2.81 -1.12 6.39
N PHE A 150 -3.43 -2.20 5.92
CA PHE A 150 -4.17 -2.21 4.66
C PHE A 150 -5.28 -1.14 4.62
N VAL A 151 -6.09 -1.06 5.68
CA VAL A 151 -7.17 -0.07 5.70
C VAL A 151 -6.65 1.35 5.88
N ASN A 152 -5.56 1.56 6.62
CA ASN A 152 -4.91 2.87 6.70
C ASN A 152 -4.44 3.34 5.32
N TYR A 153 -3.83 2.45 4.53
CA TYR A 153 -3.46 2.74 3.15
C TYR A 153 -4.68 3.08 2.28
N VAL A 154 -5.81 2.39 2.46
CA VAL A 154 -7.07 2.71 1.74
C VAL A 154 -7.61 4.09 2.12
N GLU A 155 -7.64 4.43 3.42
CA GLU A 155 -8.14 5.72 3.91
C GLU A 155 -7.29 6.88 3.36
N GLU A 156 -5.97 6.72 3.28
CA GLU A 156 -5.03 7.77 2.88
C GLU A 156 -4.52 7.64 1.43
N LEU A 157 -5.07 6.72 0.62
CA LEU A 157 -4.55 6.34 -0.70
C LEU A 157 -4.09 7.52 -1.55
N GLU A 158 -4.96 8.50 -1.74
CA GLU A 158 -4.70 9.66 -2.60
C GLU A 158 -3.72 10.64 -1.97
N GLU A 159 -3.78 10.81 -0.65
CA GLU A 159 -2.99 11.81 0.05
C GLU A 159 -1.56 11.35 0.28
N ILE A 160 -1.34 10.06 0.56
CA ILE A 160 0.00 9.46 0.67
C ILE A 160 0.76 9.63 -0.65
N HIS A 161 0.16 9.29 -1.79
CA HIS A 161 0.86 9.37 -3.07
C HIS A 161 1.21 10.82 -3.48
N LYS A 162 0.42 11.81 -3.06
CA LYS A 162 0.70 13.25 -3.26
C LYS A 162 1.90 13.77 -2.45
N PHE A 163 2.52 12.98 -1.58
CA PHE A 163 3.80 13.39 -0.98
C PHE A 163 4.93 13.37 -2.02
N ALA A 164 4.75 12.69 -3.16
CA ALA A 164 5.69 12.72 -4.27
C ALA A 164 5.82 14.10 -4.96
N ASP A 165 4.89 15.03 -4.71
CA ASP A 165 4.84 16.34 -5.36
C ASP A 165 5.87 17.35 -4.79
N SER A 166 6.48 17.04 -3.64
CA SER A 166 7.49 17.89 -3.00
C SER A 166 8.51 17.05 -2.23
N ASP A 167 9.80 17.29 -2.48
CA ASP A 167 10.88 16.61 -1.78
C ASP A 167 10.81 16.82 -0.25
N VAL A 168 10.45 18.03 0.20
CA VAL A 168 10.28 18.34 1.62
C VAL A 168 9.14 17.55 2.25
N ASP A 169 8.02 17.42 1.54
CA ASP A 169 6.90 16.61 2.02
C ASP A 169 7.33 15.13 2.10
N TYR A 170 7.98 14.62 1.04
CA TYR A 170 8.45 13.25 0.97
C TYR A 170 9.46 12.89 2.08
N GLU A 171 10.45 13.74 2.33
CA GLU A 171 11.43 13.55 3.42
C GLU A 171 10.74 13.40 4.78
N ILE A 172 9.67 14.17 5.02
CA ILE A 172 8.90 14.08 6.26
C ILE A 172 8.07 12.79 6.30
N LEU A 173 7.52 12.34 5.17
CA LEU A 173 6.81 11.06 5.09
C LEU A 173 7.75 9.88 5.38
N GLU A 174 8.94 9.89 4.79
CA GLU A 174 9.94 8.83 4.99
C GLU A 174 10.36 8.77 6.46
N LYS A 175 10.69 9.94 7.06
CA LYS A 175 10.99 10.00 8.49
C LYS A 175 9.81 9.58 9.37
N LEU A 176 8.59 9.89 8.98
CA LEU A 176 7.38 9.50 9.71
C LEU A 176 7.18 7.98 9.72
N PHE A 177 7.49 7.29 8.62
CA PHE A 177 7.38 5.85 8.51
C PHE A 177 8.47 5.11 9.29
N GLU A 178 9.69 5.63 9.30
CA GLU A 178 10.82 4.98 9.98
C GLU A 178 10.86 5.30 11.48
N GLU A 179 10.67 6.57 11.83
CA GLU A 179 10.89 7.10 13.18
C GLU A 179 9.75 8.05 13.59
N PRO A 180 8.49 7.56 13.70
CA PRO A 180 7.32 8.40 13.93
C PRO A 180 7.43 9.28 15.19
N GLU A 181 8.11 8.80 16.23
CA GLU A 181 8.32 9.53 17.47
C GLU A 181 9.27 10.74 17.33
N GLN A 182 10.17 10.71 16.34
CA GLN A 182 11.08 11.83 16.07
C GLN A 182 10.47 12.95 15.22
N VAL A 183 9.29 12.72 14.62
CA VAL A 183 8.56 13.75 13.87
C VAL A 183 7.81 14.66 14.85
N ASN A 184 8.46 15.75 15.25
CA ASN A 184 7.95 16.74 16.21
C ASN A 184 7.23 17.92 15.52
N ASP A 185 6.62 18.80 16.31
CA ASP A 185 5.88 19.97 15.81
C ASP A 185 6.75 20.93 14.98
N GLU A 186 8.04 21.04 15.26
CA GLU A 186 8.96 21.87 14.49
C GLU A 186 9.18 21.32 13.08
N THR A 187 9.30 19.99 12.95
CA THR A 187 9.38 19.31 11.66
C THR A 187 8.09 19.50 10.87
N ILE A 188 6.94 19.33 11.53
CA ILE A 188 5.62 19.49 10.93
C ILE A 188 5.36 20.96 10.53
N LYS A 189 5.94 21.94 11.22
CA LYS A 189 5.83 23.36 10.86
C LYS A 189 6.44 23.70 9.51
N LYS A 190 7.35 22.87 8.97
CA LYS A 190 7.99 23.09 7.66
C LYS A 190 7.05 22.92 6.46
N VAL A 191 5.92 22.24 6.65
CA VAL A 191 4.95 21.97 5.57
C VAL A 191 3.70 22.85 5.67
N SER A 192 2.93 22.87 4.58
CA SER A 192 1.65 23.58 4.51
C SER A 192 0.65 23.11 5.57
N LYS A 193 -0.26 23.97 6.01
CA LYS A 193 -1.28 23.61 7.03
C LYS A 193 -2.09 22.37 6.65
N PHE A 194 -2.42 22.22 5.37
CA PHE A 194 -3.11 21.05 4.85
C PHE A 194 -2.26 19.78 5.03
N ARG A 195 -0.97 19.84 4.72
CA ARG A 195 -0.06 18.70 4.89
C ARG A 195 0.14 18.32 6.36
N ARG A 196 0.13 19.30 7.27
CA ARG A 196 0.24 19.04 8.73
C ARG A 196 -0.86 18.14 9.24
N SER A 197 -2.12 18.38 8.85
CA SER A 197 -3.23 17.53 9.29
C SER A 197 -3.12 16.11 8.77
N GLN A 198 -2.64 15.93 7.53
CA GLN A 198 -2.39 14.61 6.95
C GLN A 198 -1.27 13.87 7.69
N ILE A 199 -0.15 14.54 7.98
CA ILE A 199 0.97 13.96 8.74
C ILE A 199 0.50 13.51 10.13
N LEU A 200 -0.25 14.36 10.85
CA LEU A 200 -0.75 14.01 12.18
C LEU A 200 -1.72 12.82 12.15
N LYS A 201 -2.56 12.74 11.11
CA LYS A 201 -3.50 11.62 10.89
C LYS A 201 -2.74 10.32 10.63
N ILE A 202 -1.78 10.33 9.71
CA ILE A 202 -0.92 9.17 9.37
C ILE A 202 -0.10 8.75 10.60
N LYS A 203 0.48 9.71 11.33
CA LYS A 203 1.24 9.44 12.58
C LYS A 203 0.39 8.69 13.59
N LYS A 204 -0.86 9.13 13.80
CA LYS A 204 -1.80 8.45 14.70
C LYS A 204 -2.10 7.03 14.23
N GLN A 205 -2.42 6.85 12.94
CA GLN A 205 -2.68 5.55 12.34
C GLN A 205 -1.51 4.57 12.52
N ILE A 206 -0.27 5.01 12.29
CA ILE A 206 0.94 4.20 12.50
C ILE A 206 1.06 3.73 13.94
N ARG A 207 0.85 4.65 14.89
CA ARG A 207 0.94 4.32 16.31
C ARG A 207 -0.13 3.30 16.72
N ASP A 208 -1.37 3.49 16.25
CA ASP A 208 -2.50 2.64 16.59
C ASP A 208 -2.32 1.21 16.01
N SER A 209 -1.90 1.08 14.75
CA SER A 209 -1.60 -0.23 14.12
C SER A 209 -0.39 -0.92 14.78
N SER A 210 0.68 -0.17 15.09
CA SER A 210 1.86 -0.71 15.77
C SER A 210 1.54 -1.18 17.19
N PHE A 211 0.66 -0.48 17.92
CA PHE A 211 0.20 -0.93 19.23
C PHE A 211 -0.56 -2.25 19.13
N LYS A 212 -1.48 -2.37 18.17
CA LYS A 212 -2.25 -3.60 17.94
C LYS A 212 -1.36 -4.81 17.64
N SER A 213 -0.37 -4.65 16.74
CA SER A 213 0.57 -5.73 16.41
C SER A 213 1.33 -6.21 17.66
N ARG A 214 1.81 -5.28 18.50
CA ARG A 214 2.49 -5.60 19.76
C ARG A 214 1.58 -6.35 20.74
N VAL A 215 0.33 -5.94 20.85
CA VAL A 215 -0.68 -6.61 21.70
C VAL A 215 -0.92 -8.03 21.19
N LEU A 216 -1.22 -8.22 19.90
CA LEU A 216 -1.49 -9.55 19.32
C LEU A 216 -0.30 -10.50 19.50
N ASN A 217 0.94 -10.02 19.27
CA ASN A 217 2.14 -10.82 19.49
C ASN A 217 2.33 -11.20 20.97
N ALA A 218 2.01 -10.31 21.91
CA ALA A 218 2.11 -10.60 23.34
C ALA A 218 1.07 -11.64 23.81
N TYR A 219 -0.13 -11.66 23.20
CA TYR A 219 -1.19 -12.62 23.54
C TYR A 219 -1.14 -13.93 22.73
N GLY A 220 -0.47 -13.96 21.57
CA GLY A 220 -0.24 -15.16 20.76
C GLY A 220 0.86 -16.09 21.28
N HIS A 221 1.58 -15.69 22.33
CA HIS A 221 2.51 -16.54 23.10
C HIS A 221 1.82 -17.13 24.34
N ARG A 222 0.74 -17.91 24.13
CA ARG A 222 0.20 -18.86 25.11
C ARG A 222 -0.15 -20.18 24.45
#